data_AF-A0A453I481-F1
#
_entry.id   AF-A0A453I481-F1
#
_cell.length_a   1.000
_cell.length_b   1.000
_cell.length_c   1.000
_cell.angle_alpha   90.00
_cell.angle_beta   90.00
_cell.angle_gamma   90.00
#
_symmetry.space_group_name_H-M   'P 1'
#
loop_
_entity.id
_entity.type
_entity.pdbx_description
1 polymer ?
#
loop_
_entity_poly.entity_id
_entity_poly.type
_entity_poly.pdbx_seq_one_letter_code
_entity_poly.pdbx_strand_id
1 'polypeptide(L)'
;IDMGGGKYTWINSQKHPTLEKLDRVLMSFDWEDLFPLVSVRKLVRDVSDHNPLLLSSSPVKTSPLHNREFRFELSWLKNEEFYLKAKSIWE
;
A
#
# COMPACT_ATOMS: atom_id res chain seq x y z
N ILE A 1 6.39 13.09 -13.03
CA ILE A 1 5.30 12.08 -12.96
C ILE A 1 4.12 12.59 -12.13
N ASP A 2 2.91 12.54 -12.69
CA ASP A 2 1.68 12.81 -11.94
C ASP A 2 1.20 11.55 -11.20
N MET A 3 0.55 11.74 -10.05
CA MET A 3 0.06 10.64 -9.21
C MET A 3 -1.42 10.39 -9.45
N GLY A 4 -1.73 9.21 -9.98
CA GLY A 4 -3.11 8.74 -10.16
C GLY A 4 -3.73 8.21 -8.86
N GLY A 5 -5.06 8.03 -8.84
CA GLY A 5 -5.76 7.38 -7.72
C GLY A 5 -6.16 8.28 -6.55
N GLY A 6 -5.90 9.59 -6.63
CA GLY A 6 -6.40 10.60 -5.70
C GLY A 6 -5.33 11.61 -5.25
N LYS A 7 -5.79 12.73 -4.66
CA LYS A 7 -4.93 13.87 -4.33
C LYS A 7 -4.20 13.75 -2.99
N TYR A 8 -4.87 13.22 -1.97
CA TYR A 8 -4.39 13.17 -0.59
C TYR A 8 -3.86 11.78 -0.25
N THR A 9 -2.82 11.71 0.58
CA THR A 9 -2.19 10.45 0.99
C THR A 9 -2.33 10.18 2.48
N TRP A 10 -2.84 11.14 3.25
CA TRP A 10 -3.04 11.02 4.68
C TRP A 10 -4.40 11.58 5.13
N ILE A 11 -4.94 11.04 6.22
CA ILE A 11 -6.14 11.50 6.90
C ILE A 11 -6.01 11.33 8.42
N ASN A 12 -6.51 12.30 9.20
CA ASN A 12 -6.45 12.25 10.66
C ASN A 12 -7.54 11.40 11.36
N SER A 13 -8.37 10.70 10.59
CA SER A 13 -9.49 9.84 11.05
C SER A 13 -10.51 10.51 11.99
N GLN A 14 -10.68 11.83 11.93
CA GLN A 14 -11.70 12.55 12.69
C GLN A 14 -13.06 12.65 11.96
N LYS A 15 -14.13 13.00 12.69
CA LYS A 15 -15.50 13.17 12.12
C LYS A 15 -15.55 14.17 10.97
N HIS A 16 -14.77 15.24 11.06
CA HIS A 16 -14.53 16.20 9.98
C HIS A 16 -13.06 16.09 9.60
N PRO A 17 -12.72 15.17 8.68
CA PRO A 17 -11.34 14.79 8.50
C PRO A 17 -10.51 15.87 7.81
N THR A 18 -9.30 16.08 8.31
CA THR A 18 -8.26 16.81 7.58
C THR A 18 -7.60 15.85 6.60
N LEU A 19 -7.42 16.30 5.35
CA LEU A 19 -6.82 15.52 4.28
C LEU A 19 -5.54 16.20 3.80
N GLU A 20 -4.43 15.50 3.87
CA GLU A 20 -3.12 16.05 3.49
C GLU A 20 -2.41 15.19 2.44
N LYS A 21 -1.54 15.80 1.65
CA LYS A 21 -0.65 15.10 0.70
C LYS A 21 0.77 15.13 1.27
N LEU A 22 1.10 14.11 2.05
CA LEU A 22 2.37 14.03 2.78
C LEU A 22 3.41 13.14 2.08
N ASP A 23 2.96 12.16 1.31
CA ASP A 23 3.82 11.15 0.70
C ASP A 23 4.18 11.51 -0.74
N ARG A 24 5.46 11.33 -1.10
CA ARG A 24 6.03 11.69 -2.41
C ARG A 24 7.01 10.64 -2.87
N VAL A 25 7.04 10.41 -4.18
CA VAL A 25 8.10 9.64 -4.84
C VAL A 25 8.99 10.63 -5.58
N LEU A 26 10.29 10.57 -5.33
CA LEU A 26 11.31 11.40 -5.96
C LEU A 26 12.28 10.49 -6.71
N MET A 27 12.77 10.95 -7.85
CA MET A 27 13.77 10.25 -8.67
C MET A 27 14.65 11.25 -9.39
N SER A 28 15.84 10.82 -9.81
CA SER A 28 16.73 11.60 -10.66
C SER A 28 16.25 11.59 -12.11
N PHE A 29 16.70 12.57 -12.90
CA PHE A 29 16.46 12.61 -14.34
C PHE A 29 17.00 11.36 -15.04
N ASP A 30 18.24 10.95 -14.72
CA ASP A 30 18.84 9.74 -15.29
C ASP A 30 17.99 8.48 -15.05
N TRP A 31 17.28 8.41 -13.92
CA TRP A 31 16.40 7.28 -13.63
C TRP A 31 15.09 7.38 -14.43
N GLU A 32 14.53 8.57 -14.57
CA GLU A 32 13.33 8.81 -15.39
C GLU A 32 13.58 8.44 -16.86
N ASP A 33 14.77 8.72 -17.39
CA ASP A 33 15.18 8.34 -18.75
C ASP A 33 15.25 6.82 -18.94
N LEU A 34 15.65 6.06 -17.91
CA LEU A 34 15.67 4.59 -17.94
C LEU A 34 14.26 3.98 -17.87
N PHE A 35 13.28 4.69 -17.30
CA PHE A 35 11.92 4.19 -17.08
C PHE A 35 10.86 5.19 -17.57
N PRO A 36 10.77 5.50 -18.87
CA PRO A 36 9.93 6.56 -19.40
C PRO A 36 8.42 6.32 -19.21
N LEU A 37 8.02 5.08 -18.93
CA LEU A 37 6.62 4.70 -18.66
C LEU A 37 6.31 4.58 -17.16
N VAL A 38 7.18 5.10 -16.31
CA VAL A 38 6.96 5.06 -14.87
C VAL A 38 5.69 5.82 -14.48
N SER A 39 4.92 5.23 -13.58
CA SER A 39 3.70 5.81 -13.04
C SER A 39 3.65 5.64 -11.53
N VAL A 40 3.00 6.59 -10.86
CA VAL A 40 2.70 6.51 -9.43
C VAL A 40 1.19 6.48 -9.26
N ARG A 41 0.69 5.49 -8.52
CA ARG A 41 -0.73 5.37 -8.20
C ARG A 41 -0.93 5.22 -6.70
N LYS A 42 -1.80 6.06 -6.15
CA LYS A 42 -2.34 5.90 -4.80
C LYS A 42 -3.26 4.67 -4.74
N LEU A 43 -3.02 3.80 -3.77
CA LEU A 43 -3.88 2.65 -3.46
C LEU A 43 -4.89 2.98 -2.36
N VAL A 44 -5.98 2.22 -2.32
CA VAL A 44 -6.96 2.30 -1.22
C VAL A 44 -6.27 1.86 0.07
N ARG A 45 -6.48 2.64 1.14
CA ARG A 45 -6.00 2.31 2.48
C ARG A 45 -7.04 1.42 3.16
N ASP A 46 -6.58 0.56 4.05
CA ASP A 46 -7.45 -0.29 4.87
C ASP A 46 -7.54 0.28 6.30
N VAL A 47 -6.52 0.01 7.12
CA VAL A 47 -6.46 0.41 8.54
C VAL A 47 -5.48 1.55 8.87
N SER A 48 -4.62 1.94 7.93
CA SER A 48 -3.67 3.04 8.14
C SER A 48 -4.32 4.41 7.90
N ASP A 49 -3.81 5.43 8.58
CA ASP A 49 -4.05 6.84 8.29
C ASP A 49 -3.36 7.30 6.99
N HIS A 50 -2.38 6.55 6.49
CA HIS A 50 -1.73 6.76 5.19
C HIS A 50 -2.28 5.84 4.08
N ASN A 51 -2.20 6.33 2.85
CA ASN A 51 -2.47 5.56 1.64
C ASN A 51 -1.15 5.06 1.02
N PRO A 52 -1.03 3.75 0.72
CA PRO A 52 0.13 3.23 0.01
C PRO A 52 0.26 3.85 -1.40
N LEU A 53 1.50 4.14 -1.81
CA LEU A 53 1.81 4.57 -3.18
C LEU A 53 2.49 3.43 -3.94
N LEU A 54 1.95 3.10 -5.12
CA LEU A 54 2.51 2.11 -6.02
C LEU A 54 3.28 2.80 -7.13
N LEU A 55 4.59 2.59 -7.17
CA LEU A 55 5.45 2.95 -8.29
C LEU A 55 5.52 1.77 -9.27
N SER A 56 5.22 1.99 -10.56
CA SER A 56 5.31 0.97 -11.59
C SER A 56 6.04 1.51 -12.81
N SER A 57 7.15 0.88 -13.18
CA SER A 57 7.93 1.18 -14.39
C SER A 57 7.61 0.27 -15.59
N SER A 58 6.79 -0.77 -15.38
CA SER A 58 6.32 -1.65 -16.44
C SER A 58 4.90 -1.29 -16.88
N PRO A 59 4.54 -1.49 -18.17
CA PRO A 59 3.14 -1.47 -18.57
C PRO A 59 2.38 -2.46 -17.68
N VAL A 60 1.24 -2.01 -17.13
CA VAL A 60 0.40 -2.80 -16.23
C VAL A 60 0.17 -4.17 -16.87
N LYS A 61 0.92 -5.19 -16.42
CA LYS A 61 0.61 -6.56 -16.80
C LYS A 61 -0.73 -6.84 -16.15
N THR A 62 -1.78 -6.89 -16.96
CA THR A 62 -3.08 -7.47 -16.63
C THR A 62 -2.99 -8.98 -16.42
N SER A 63 -1.81 -9.50 -16.03
CA SER A 63 -1.72 -10.84 -15.49
C SER A 63 -2.64 -10.88 -14.27
N PRO A 64 -3.55 -11.86 -14.17
CA PRO A 64 -4.34 -12.03 -12.96
C PRO A 64 -3.36 -12.00 -11.79
N LEU A 65 -3.65 -11.16 -10.79
CA LEU A 65 -2.89 -11.03 -9.54
C LEU A 65 -2.34 -12.41 -9.20
N HIS A 66 -1.05 -12.63 -9.51
CA HIS A 66 -0.44 -13.95 -9.38
C HIS A 66 -0.73 -14.39 -7.96
N ASN A 67 -1.51 -15.47 -7.82
CA ASN A 67 -2.14 -15.94 -6.60
C ASN A 67 -1.38 -15.44 -5.37
N ARG A 68 -1.89 -14.40 -4.71
CA ARG A 68 -1.37 -14.01 -3.39
C ARG A 68 -1.77 -15.15 -2.46
N GLU A 69 -0.95 -16.19 -2.45
CA GLU A 69 -1.10 -17.31 -1.56
C GLU A 69 -1.04 -16.77 -0.13
N PHE A 70 -2.00 -17.18 0.68
CA PHE A 70 -1.95 -16.95 2.10
C PHE A 70 -0.65 -17.55 2.63
N ARG A 71 0.22 -16.70 3.19
CA ARG A 71 1.47 -17.12 3.83
C ARG A 71 1.33 -16.92 5.32
N PHE A 72 1.62 -17.97 6.07
CA PHE A 72 1.51 -18.00 7.52
C PHE A 72 2.81 -18.53 8.11
N GLU A 73 3.29 -17.86 9.14
CA GLU A 73 4.49 -18.24 9.86
C GLU A 73 4.14 -19.28 10.93
N LEU A 74 4.54 -20.54 10.70
CA LEU A 74 4.16 -21.68 11.56
C LEU A 74 4.65 -21.53 13.01
N SER A 75 5.72 -20.74 13.23
CA SER A 75 6.20 -20.48 14.59
C SER A 75 5.19 -19.73 15.46
N TRP A 76 4.20 -19.04 14.89
CA TRP A 76 3.14 -18.40 15.66
C TRP A 76 2.24 -19.39 16.40
N LEU A 77 2.05 -20.61 15.87
CA LEU A 77 1.29 -21.66 16.58
C LEU A 77 1.99 -22.18 17.84
N LYS A 78 3.29 -21.91 17.98
CA LYS A 78 4.05 -22.28 19.19
C LYS A 78 3.82 -21.30 20.34
N ASN A 79 3.22 -20.14 20.08
CA ASN A 79 2.82 -19.21 21.12
C ASN A 79 1.44 -19.59 21.65
N GLU A 80 1.34 -19.94 22.93
CA GLU A 80 0.08 -20.35 23.58
C GLU A 80 -1.01 -19.25 23.52
N GLU A 81 -0.62 -17.98 23.47
CA GLU A 81 -1.56 -16.87 23.38
C GLU A 81 -2.07 -16.61 21.96
N PHE A 82 -1.45 -17.21 20.93
CA PHE A 82 -1.75 -16.90 19.53
C PHE A 82 -3.23 -17.11 19.21
N TYR A 83 -3.81 -18.24 19.58
CA TYR A 83 -5.20 -18.55 19.28
C TYR A 83 -6.17 -17.57 19.95
N LEU A 84 -5.93 -17.23 21.22
CA LEU A 84 -6.75 -16.27 21.96
C LEU A 84 -6.68 -14.89 21.31
N LYS A 85 -5.47 -14.44 20.95
CA LYS A 85 -5.24 -13.15 20.30
C LYS A 85 -5.84 -13.08 18.91
N ALA A 86 -5.67 -14.13 18.10
CA ALA A 86 -6.22 -14.20 16.76
C ALA A 86 -7.76 -14.17 16.80
N LYS A 87 -8.37 -14.93 17.72
CA LYS A 87 -9.82 -14.93 17.92
C LYS A 87 -10.33 -13.55 18.33
N SER A 88 -9.69 -12.88 19.29
CA SER A 88 -10.12 -11.56 19.76
C SER A 88 -9.99 -10.45 18.73
N ILE A 89 -9.12 -10.61 17.72
CA ILE A 89 -8.91 -9.64 16.64
C ILE A 89 -9.92 -9.87 15.50
N TRP A 90 -10.30 -11.13 15.27
CA TRP A 90 -11.13 -11.53 14.14
C TRP A 90 -12.63 -11.49 14.42
N GLU A 91 -13.02 -11.61 15.69
CA GLU A 91 -14.40 -11.37 16.18
C GLU A 91 -14.61 -9.88 16.53
#